data_AF-A0A349DAI4-F1
#
_entry.id   AF-A0A349DAI4-F1
#
_cell.length_a   1.000
_cell.length_b   1.000
_cell.length_c   1.000
_cell.angle_alpha   90.00
_cell.angle_beta   90.00
_cell.angle_gamma   90.00
#
_symmetry.space_group_name_H-M   'P 1'
#
loop_
_entity.id
_entity.type
_entity.pdbx_description
1 polymer ?
#
loop_
_entity_poly.entity_id
_entity_poly.type
_entity_poly.pdbx_seq_one_letter_code
_entity_poly.pdbx_strand_id
1 'polypeptide(L)'
;MSEKKSKKDILQFIKFALFSASAGIIQFGSFTLMKEVIIKLTFFQNLMLEHEGFARIMNNEYGPMYLIALILSVIWNFTFNRKFTFKSANNIPIAMLKVLAFYAVFTPLSTIAGNYFTAKYSGAFGIDYIVLIVTMLTNMITEFIYDKFVVFRNSEGTAEKKKS
;
A
#
# COMPACT_ATOMS: atom_id res chain seq x y z
N MET A 1 -22.97 -1.25 22.10
CA MET A 1 -21.96 -2.12 21.47
C MET A 1 -21.42 -3.05 22.56
N SER A 2 -21.37 -4.38 22.37
CA SER A 2 -20.81 -5.25 23.43
C SER A 2 -19.31 -5.00 23.59
N GLU A 3 -18.81 -5.04 24.82
CA GLU A 3 -17.39 -4.79 25.14
C GLU A 3 -16.45 -5.72 24.35
N LYS A 4 -16.87 -6.97 24.14
CA LYS A 4 -16.15 -7.96 23.32
C LYS A 4 -16.00 -7.52 21.86
N LYS A 5 -17.03 -6.90 21.26
CA LYS A 5 -16.98 -6.40 19.88
C LYS A 5 -16.02 -5.22 19.76
N SER A 6 -16.06 -4.29 20.72
CA SER A 6 -15.14 -3.14 20.76
C SER A 6 -13.68 -3.57 20.88
N LYS A 7 -13.36 -4.52 21.76
CA LYS A 7 -12.00 -5.07 21.92
C LYS A 7 -11.50 -5.74 20.63
N LYS A 8 -12.37 -6.48 19.94
CA LYS A 8 -12.05 -7.10 18.64
C LYS A 8 -11.74 -6.04 17.58
N ASP A 9 -12.56 -4.99 17.49
CA ASP A 9 -12.40 -3.93 16.50
C ASP A 9 -11.08 -3.16 16.69
N ILE A 10 -10.72 -2.86 17.94
CA ILE A 10 -9.43 -2.23 18.30
C ILE A 10 -8.26 -3.15 17.93
N LEU A 11 -8.36 -4.45 18.26
CA LEU A 11 -7.31 -5.41 17.93
C LEU A 11 -7.10 -5.54 16.41
N GLN A 12 -8.18 -5.46 15.62
CA GLN A 12 -8.09 -5.45 14.16
C GLN A 12 -7.36 -4.22 13.65
N PHE A 13 -7.68 -3.04 14.19
CA PHE A 13 -6.99 -1.81 13.82
C PHE A 13 -5.49 -1.89 14.13
N ILE A 14 -5.13 -2.38 15.32
CA ILE A 14 -3.72 -2.55 15.72
C ILE A 14 -3.00 -3.51 14.76
N LYS A 15 -3.59 -4.68 14.48
CA LYS A 15 -3.00 -5.64 13.53
C LYS A 15 -2.87 -5.04 12.13
N PHE A 16 -3.89 -4.32 11.68
CA PHE A 16 -3.86 -3.64 10.39
C PHE A 16 -2.72 -2.65 10.31
N ALA A 17 -2.59 -1.76 11.30
CA ALA A 17 -1.52 -0.77 11.36
C ALA A 17 -0.13 -1.43 11.33
N LEU A 18 0.07 -2.53 12.08
CA LEU A 18 1.32 -3.29 12.06
C LEU A 18 1.62 -3.90 10.68
N PHE A 19 0.62 -4.47 10.01
CA PHE A 19 0.81 -5.03 8.67
C PHE A 19 1.02 -3.95 7.61
N SER A 20 0.36 -2.79 7.73
CA SER A 20 0.59 -1.64 6.86
C SER A 20 1.99 -1.05 7.04
N ALA A 21 2.48 -0.96 8.28
CA ALA A 21 3.88 -0.60 8.53
C ALA A 21 4.85 -1.62 7.90
N SER A 22 4.57 -2.92 8.03
CA SER A 22 5.39 -3.96 7.39
C SER A 22 5.36 -3.89 5.87
N ALA A 23 4.22 -3.52 5.27
CA ALA A 23 4.10 -3.32 3.83
C ALA A 23 4.96 -2.14 3.36
N GLY A 24 5.03 -1.06 4.15
CA GLY A 24 5.97 0.04 3.90
C GLY A 24 7.42 -0.41 3.88
N ILE A 25 7.82 -1.30 4.79
CA ILE A 25 9.17 -1.91 4.80
C ILE A 25 9.39 -2.76 3.54
N ILE A 26 8.41 -3.57 3.14
CA ILE A 26 8.48 -4.36 1.89
C ILE A 26 8.62 -3.44 0.68
N GLN A 27 7.84 -2.36 0.60
CA GLN A 27 7.93 -1.38 -0.48
C GLN A 27 9.33 -0.78 -0.56
N PHE A 28 9.84 -0.26 0.56
CA PHE A 28 11.16 0.35 0.63
C PHE A 28 12.27 -0.67 0.29
N GLY A 29 12.20 -1.86 0.87
CA GLY A 29 13.17 -2.93 0.63
C GLY A 29 13.16 -3.41 -0.82
N SER A 30 11.99 -3.66 -1.41
CA SER A 30 11.85 -4.07 -2.81
C SER A 30 12.33 -2.98 -3.77
N PHE A 31 11.98 -1.71 -3.51
CA PHE A 31 12.47 -0.59 -4.30
C PHE A 31 13.99 -0.48 -4.23
N THR A 32 14.56 -0.54 -3.03
CA THR A 32 16.01 -0.49 -2.81
C THR A 32 16.71 -1.65 -3.50
N LEU A 33 16.19 -2.87 -3.39
CA LEU A 33 16.74 -4.05 -4.05
C LEU A 33 16.73 -3.90 -5.57
N MET A 34 15.62 -3.43 -6.15
CA MET A 34 15.54 -3.21 -7.59
C MET A 34 16.53 -2.15 -8.06
N LYS A 35 16.58 -1.00 -7.39
CA LYS A 35 17.42 0.13 -7.77
C LYS A 35 18.91 -0.13 -7.56
N GLU A 36 19.29 -0.65 -6.41
CA GLU A 36 20.69 -0.78 -6.02
C GLU A 36 21.31 -2.11 -6.47
N VAL A 37 20.52 -3.16 -6.64
CA VAL A 37 21.03 -4.48 -7.04
C VAL A 37 20.67 -4.79 -8.48
N ILE A 38 19.38 -4.87 -8.81
CA ILE A 38 18.94 -5.39 -10.11
C ILE A 38 19.40 -4.49 -11.27
N ILE A 39 19.24 -3.17 -11.15
CA ILE A 39 19.64 -2.24 -12.21
C ILE A 39 21.15 -2.16 -12.39
N LYS A 40 21.93 -2.41 -11.34
CA LYS A 40 23.40 -2.41 -11.42
C LYS A 40 23.97 -3.71 -12.00
N LEU A 41 23.15 -4.74 -12.25
CA LEU A 41 23.60 -5.94 -12.94
C LEU A 41 23.98 -5.62 -14.39
N THR A 42 25.08 -6.22 -14.86
CA THR A 42 25.64 -6.01 -16.20
C THR A 42 24.61 -6.22 -17.31
N PHE A 43 23.71 -7.20 -17.16
CA PHE A 43 22.63 -7.44 -18.11
C PHE A 43 21.72 -6.21 -18.28
N PHE A 44 21.23 -5.63 -17.18
CA PHE A 44 20.34 -4.46 -17.23
C PHE A 44 21.07 -3.20 -17.65
N GLN A 45 22.34 -3.04 -17.27
CA GLN A 45 23.18 -1.94 -17.75
C GLN A 45 23.36 -2.00 -19.27
N ASN A 46 23.72 -3.16 -19.82
CA ASN A 46 23.85 -3.33 -21.26
C ASN A 46 22.53 -3.08 -21.99
N LEU A 47 21.41 -3.60 -21.46
CA LEU A 47 20.09 -3.38 -22.04
C LEU A 47 19.67 -1.90 -22.03
N MET A 48 20.04 -1.14 -21.00
CA MET A 48 19.83 0.31 -20.95
C MET A 48 20.74 1.07 -21.92
N LEU A 49 21.96 0.60 -22.16
CA LEU A 49 22.86 1.21 -23.15
C LEU A 49 22.41 0.94 -24.59
N GLU A 50 21.87 -0.24 -24.86
CA GLU A 50 21.40 -0.64 -26.20
C GLU A 50 20.04 -0.04 -26.57
N HIS A 51 19.20 0.30 -25.59
CA HIS A 51 17.85 0.82 -25.82
C HIS A 51 17.57 2.09 -25.02
N GLU A 52 17.70 3.26 -25.65
CA GLU A 52 17.43 4.56 -25.03
C GLU A 52 16.01 4.68 -24.44
N GLY A 53 15.01 4.12 -25.12
CA GLY A 53 13.63 4.11 -24.64
C GLY A 53 13.47 3.32 -23.33
N PHE A 54 14.15 2.18 -23.22
CA PHE A 54 14.16 1.38 -22.00
C PHE A 54 14.89 2.12 -20.88
N ALA A 55 16.05 2.73 -21.15
CA ALA A 55 16.78 3.52 -20.17
C ALA A 55 15.96 4.70 -19.61
N ARG A 56 15.21 5.40 -20.47
CA ARG A 56 14.32 6.49 -20.04
C ARG A 56 13.22 6.01 -19.09
N ILE A 57 12.64 4.85 -19.37
CA ILE A 57 11.58 4.26 -18.53
C ILE A 57 12.16 3.82 -17.17
N MET A 58 13.34 3.19 -17.17
CA MET A 58 13.96 2.66 -15.96
C MET A 58 14.55 3.75 -15.05
N ASN A 59 15.02 4.87 -15.61
CA ASN A 59 15.56 5.99 -14.83
C ASN A 59 14.49 6.94 -14.27
N ASN A 60 13.22 6.76 -14.63
CA ASN A 60 12.14 7.59 -14.10
C ASN A 60 11.96 7.33 -12.59
N GLU A 61 11.89 8.40 -11.80
CA GLU A 61 11.71 8.38 -10.34
C GLU A 61 10.44 7.61 -9.91
N TYR A 62 9.37 7.70 -10.69
CA TYR A 62 8.14 6.92 -10.53
C TYR A 62 8.01 5.80 -11.56
N GLY A 63 9.15 5.30 -12.05
CA GLY A 63 9.24 4.28 -13.08
C GLY A 63 8.74 2.90 -12.64
N PRO A 64 8.96 1.86 -13.47
CA PRO A 64 8.45 0.51 -13.23
C PRO A 64 8.84 -0.06 -11.86
N MET A 65 10.02 0.29 -11.34
CA MET A 65 10.50 -0.18 -10.04
C MET A 65 9.63 0.32 -8.89
N TYR A 66 9.25 1.60 -8.89
CA TYR A 66 8.36 2.13 -7.88
C TYR A 66 7.00 1.42 -7.92
N LEU A 67 6.46 1.23 -9.13
CA LEU A 67 5.17 0.56 -9.32
C LEU A 67 5.22 -0.91 -8.87
N ILE A 68 6.28 -1.65 -9.20
CA ILE A 68 6.45 -3.05 -8.77
C ILE A 68 6.56 -3.11 -7.24
N ALA A 69 7.34 -2.23 -6.61
CA ALA A 69 7.49 -2.19 -5.16
C ALA A 69 6.15 -1.87 -4.46
N LEU A 70 5.37 -0.95 -5.04
CA LEU A 70 4.04 -0.60 -4.58
C LEU A 70 3.06 -1.78 -4.72
N ILE A 71 3.05 -2.48 -5.85
CA ILE A 71 2.18 -3.65 -6.05
C ILE A 71 2.55 -4.75 -5.04
N LEU A 72 3.84 -5.01 -4.83
CA LEU A 72 4.31 -5.97 -3.84
C LEU A 72 3.87 -5.60 -2.43
N SER A 73 3.93 -4.32 -2.05
CA SER A 73 3.49 -3.86 -0.74
C SER A 73 1.98 -3.99 -0.55
N VAL A 74 1.19 -3.64 -1.57
CA VAL A 74 -0.28 -3.81 -1.55
C VAL A 74 -0.67 -5.27 -1.43
N ILE A 75 -0.04 -6.16 -2.21
CA ILE A 75 -0.29 -7.61 -2.14
C ILE A 75 0.10 -8.15 -0.76
N TRP A 76 1.24 -7.71 -0.21
CA TRP A 76 1.67 -8.07 1.13
C TRP A 76 0.65 -7.62 2.19
N ASN A 77 0.29 -6.33 2.19
CA ASN A 77 -0.68 -5.77 3.13
C ASN A 77 -2.02 -6.52 3.07
N PHE A 78 -2.55 -6.73 1.86
CA PHE A 78 -3.79 -7.46 1.64
C PHE A 78 -3.72 -8.90 2.15
N THR A 79 -2.65 -9.61 1.82
CA THR A 79 -2.51 -11.04 2.17
C THR A 79 -2.51 -11.25 3.67
N PHE A 80 -1.74 -10.44 4.41
CA PHE A 80 -1.66 -10.54 5.86
C PHE A 80 -2.95 -10.05 6.53
N ASN A 81 -3.53 -8.94 6.07
CA ASN A 81 -4.79 -8.45 6.63
C ASN A 81 -5.96 -9.42 6.39
N ARG A 82 -6.08 -9.99 5.19
CA ARG A 82 -7.07 -11.03 4.90
C ARG A 82 -6.90 -12.24 5.80
N LYS A 83 -5.66 -12.70 6.02
CA LYS A 83 -5.38 -13.94 6.77
C LYS A 83 -5.45 -13.77 8.30
N PHE A 84 -4.93 -12.67 8.84
CA PHE A 84 -4.69 -12.51 10.29
C PHE A 84 -5.56 -11.43 10.96
N THR A 85 -5.91 -10.37 10.23
CA THR A 85 -6.73 -9.25 10.74
C THR A 85 -8.22 -9.57 10.60
N PHE A 86 -8.67 -9.77 9.36
CA PHE A 86 -10.09 -9.99 9.03
C PHE A 86 -10.45 -11.47 8.92
N LYS A 87 -9.46 -12.36 8.76
CA LYS A 87 -9.63 -13.82 8.66
C LYS A 87 -10.75 -14.22 7.69
N SER A 88 -10.71 -13.65 6.49
CA SER A 88 -11.75 -13.79 5.47
C SER A 88 -11.43 -14.92 4.49
N ALA A 89 -12.44 -15.73 4.17
CA ALA A 89 -12.41 -16.76 3.13
C ALA A 89 -13.05 -16.30 1.81
N ASN A 90 -13.22 -14.97 1.59
CA ASN A 90 -13.84 -14.48 0.35
C ASN A 90 -12.98 -14.76 -0.90
N ASN A 91 -13.61 -14.53 -2.06
CA ASN A 91 -12.97 -14.57 -3.38
C ASN A 91 -11.87 -13.48 -3.48
N ILE A 92 -10.62 -13.95 -3.56
CA ILE A 92 -9.42 -13.10 -3.57
C ILE A 92 -9.42 -12.10 -4.74
N PRO A 93 -9.64 -12.50 -6.01
CA PRO A 93 -9.75 -11.56 -7.13
C PRO A 93 -10.73 -10.40 -6.90
N ILE A 94 -11.94 -10.70 -6.41
CA ILE A 94 -12.96 -9.68 -6.18
C ILE A 94 -12.53 -8.73 -5.06
N ALA A 95 -11.92 -9.25 -4.00
CA ALA A 95 -11.41 -8.44 -2.91
C ALA A 95 -10.25 -7.53 -3.34
N MET A 96 -9.32 -8.05 -4.15
CA MET A 96 -8.23 -7.26 -4.73
C MET A 96 -8.76 -6.18 -5.67
N LEU A 97 -9.82 -6.45 -6.45
CA LEU A 97 -10.45 -5.44 -7.31
C LEU A 97 -11.04 -4.28 -6.49
N LYS A 98 -11.61 -4.55 -5.31
CA LYS A 98 -12.08 -3.49 -4.40
C LYS A 98 -10.91 -2.68 -3.84
N VAL A 99 -9.82 -3.32 -3.43
CA VAL A 99 -8.60 -2.62 -2.99
C VAL A 99 -8.03 -1.76 -4.11
N LEU A 100 -8.01 -2.25 -5.35
CA LEU A 100 -7.61 -1.48 -6.51
C LEU A 100 -8.53 -0.26 -6.72
N ALA A 101 -9.84 -0.43 -6.59
CA ALA A 101 -10.79 0.68 -6.69
C ALA A 101 -10.58 1.74 -5.60
N PHE A 102 -10.20 1.33 -4.39
CA PHE A 102 -9.80 2.27 -3.34
C PHE A 102 -8.59 3.10 -3.76
N TYR A 103 -7.49 2.46 -4.19
CA TYR A 103 -6.29 3.18 -4.59
C TYR A 103 -6.47 4.01 -5.86
N ALA A 104 -7.33 3.59 -6.80
CA ALA A 104 -7.69 4.36 -7.99
C ALA A 104 -8.34 5.71 -7.66
N VAL A 105 -9.00 5.83 -6.50
CA VAL A 105 -9.61 7.08 -6.02
C VAL A 105 -8.67 7.80 -5.04
N PHE A 106 -8.07 7.08 -4.10
CA PHE A 106 -7.23 7.66 -3.06
C PHE A 106 -5.97 8.30 -3.63
N THR A 107 -5.33 7.68 -4.63
CA THR A 107 -4.07 8.16 -5.22
C THR A 107 -4.21 9.53 -5.91
N PRO A 108 -5.15 9.75 -6.84
CA PRO A 108 -5.32 11.07 -7.45
C PRO A 108 -5.73 12.13 -6.42
N LEU A 109 -6.62 11.79 -5.47
CA LEU A 109 -7.05 12.74 -4.44
C LEU A 109 -5.89 13.16 -3.52
N SER A 110 -5.11 12.19 -3.05
CA SER A 110 -3.95 12.48 -2.19
C SER A 110 -2.84 13.22 -2.93
N THR A 111 -2.65 12.96 -4.23
CA THR A 111 -1.71 13.72 -5.08
C THR A 111 -2.13 15.18 -5.22
N ILE A 112 -3.40 15.43 -5.55
CA ILE A 112 -3.93 16.81 -5.70
C ILE A 112 -3.85 17.55 -4.36
N ALA A 113 -4.29 16.92 -3.27
CA ALA A 113 -4.24 17.51 -1.94
C ALA A 113 -2.79 17.77 -1.50
N GLY A 114 -1.88 16.82 -1.74
CA GLY A 114 -0.47 16.94 -1.42
C GLY A 114 0.16 18.14 -2.12
N ASN A 115 0.01 18.22 -3.44
CA ASN A 115 0.52 19.33 -4.25
C ASN A 115 -0.07 20.68 -3.82
N TYR A 116 -1.35 20.72 -3.46
CA TYR A 116 -1.98 21.94 -2.96
C TYR A 116 -1.35 22.40 -1.64
N PHE A 117 -1.16 21.49 -0.67
CA PHE A 117 -0.62 21.84 0.63
C PHE A 117 0.88 22.18 0.59
N THR A 118 1.68 21.46 -0.19
CA THR A 118 3.10 21.77 -0.37
C THR A 118 3.29 23.11 -1.08
N ALA A 119 2.47 23.43 -2.09
CA ALA A 119 2.51 24.73 -2.75
C ALA A 119 2.05 25.88 -1.84
N LYS A 120 0.96 25.67 -1.07
CA LYS A 120 0.41 26.70 -0.17
C LYS A 120 1.36 27.07 0.97
N TYR A 121 2.13 26.11 1.47
CA TYR A 121 3.03 26.30 2.61
C TYR A 121 4.51 26.10 2.22
N SER A 122 4.89 26.43 0.99
CA SER A 122 6.23 26.20 0.43
C SER A 122 7.38 26.83 1.23
N GLY A 123 7.12 27.87 2.02
CA GLY A 123 8.10 28.50 2.92
C GLY A 123 8.22 27.86 4.30
N ALA A 124 7.38 26.88 4.64
CA ALA A 124 7.41 26.20 5.92
C ALA A 124 8.43 25.05 5.89
N PHE A 125 9.34 25.03 6.88
CA PHE A 125 10.34 23.99 6.99
C PHE A 125 9.68 22.61 7.17
N GLY A 126 10.03 21.68 6.28
CA GLY A 126 9.60 20.28 6.36
C GLY A 126 8.15 20.02 5.95
N ILE A 127 7.50 20.94 5.23
CA ILE A 127 6.10 20.75 4.78
C ILE A 127 5.91 19.44 3.99
N ASP A 128 6.85 19.08 3.11
CA ASP A 128 6.75 17.87 2.29
C ASP A 128 6.68 16.60 3.15
N TYR A 129 7.49 16.54 4.22
CA TYR A 129 7.47 15.42 5.17
C TYR A 129 6.17 15.36 5.97
N ILE A 130 5.65 16.52 6.39
CA ILE A 130 4.38 16.60 7.12
C ILE A 130 3.24 16.12 6.22
N VAL A 131 3.16 16.64 4.99
CA VAL A 131 2.15 16.24 4.01
C VAL A 131 2.24 14.75 3.71
N LEU A 132 3.45 14.21 3.55
CA LEU A 132 3.68 12.79 3.36
C LEU A 132 3.17 11.95 4.55
N ILE A 133 3.56 12.29 5.78
CA ILE A 133 3.14 11.56 6.99
C ILE A 133 1.63 11.59 7.14
N VAL A 134 1.00 12.76 6.97
CA VAL A 134 -0.47 12.90 7.03
C VAL A 134 -1.14 12.08 5.95
N THR A 135 -0.59 12.06 4.73
CA THR A 135 -1.10 11.25 3.62
C THR A 135 -1.02 9.76 3.94
N MET A 136 0.11 9.30 4.48
CA MET A 136 0.30 7.90 4.88
C MET A 136 -0.66 7.48 6.00
N LEU A 137 -0.87 8.33 7.01
CA LEU A 137 -1.83 8.07 8.09
C LEU A 137 -3.26 8.05 7.58
N THR A 138 -3.62 9.00 6.71
CA THR A 138 -4.93 9.06 6.08
C THR A 138 -5.17 7.81 5.23
N ASN A 139 -4.18 7.38 4.43
CA ASN A 139 -4.25 6.13 3.68
C ASN A 139 -4.53 4.95 4.61
N MET A 140 -3.70 4.76 5.64
CA MET A 140 -3.84 3.64 6.57
C MET A 140 -5.22 3.60 7.25
N ILE A 141 -5.70 4.74 7.74
CA ILE A 141 -7.00 4.81 8.43
C ILE A 141 -8.15 4.55 7.46
N THR A 142 -8.13 5.20 6.30
CA THR A 142 -9.20 5.07 5.31
C THR A 142 -9.21 3.68 4.66
N GLU A 143 -8.05 3.11 4.39
CA GLU A 143 -7.89 1.74 3.90
C GLU A 143 -8.41 0.73 4.93
N PHE A 144 -8.11 0.90 6.23
CA PHE A 144 -8.69 0.05 7.28
C PHE A 144 -10.22 0.08 7.28
N ILE A 145 -10.80 1.29 7.20
CA ILE A 145 -12.26 1.47 7.17
C ILE A 145 -12.83 0.81 5.91
N TYR A 146 -12.22 1.04 4.75
CA TYR A 146 -12.64 0.47 3.48
C TYR A 146 -12.56 -1.06 3.50
N ASP A 147 -11.47 -1.62 4.00
CA ASP A 147 -11.30 -3.06 4.12
C ASP A 147 -12.35 -3.69 5.01
N LYS A 148 -12.60 -3.08 6.17
CA LYS A 148 -13.56 -3.56 7.15
C LYS A 148 -14.99 -3.53 6.62
N PHE A 149 -15.40 -2.42 6.00
CA PHE A 149 -16.80 -2.18 5.65
C PHE A 149 -17.14 -2.45 4.18
N VAL A 150 -16.15 -2.63 3.30
CA VAL A 150 -16.36 -2.83 1.85
C VAL A 150 -15.69 -4.10 1.35
N VAL A 151 -14.39 -4.28 1.59
CA VAL A 151 -13.63 -5.42 1.05
C VAL A 151 -14.06 -6.72 1.69
N PHE A 152 -13.96 -6.78 3.02
CA PHE A 152 -14.23 -7.97 3.81
C PHE A 152 -15.62 -7.99 4.46
N ARG A 153 -16.48 -7.02 4.11
CA ARG A 153 -17.87 -6.97 4.58
C ARG A 153 -18.54 -8.33 4.46
N ASN A 154 -19.17 -8.79 5.54
CA ASN A 154 -19.88 -10.08 5.64
C ASN A 154 -19.01 -11.34 5.48
N SER A 155 -17.71 -11.21 5.23
CA SER A 155 -16.78 -12.33 5.07
C SER A 155 -15.77 -12.43 6.23
N GLU A 156 -15.80 -11.49 7.16
CA GLU A 156 -14.91 -11.44 8.31
C GLU A 156 -15.09 -12.69 9.21
N GLY A 157 -13.98 -13.33 9.58
CA GLY A 157 -13.99 -14.54 10.42
C GLY A 157 -14.48 -15.82 9.74
N THR A 158 -14.86 -15.78 8.46
CA THR A 158 -15.36 -16.97 7.74
C THR A 158 -14.29 -18.05 7.56
N ALA A 159 -13.01 -17.69 7.54
CA ALA A 159 -11.91 -18.65 7.42
C ALA A 159 -11.74 -19.53 8.66
N GLU A 160 -12.18 -19.07 9.84
CA GLU A 160 -12.10 -19.86 11.08
C GLU A 160 -13.26 -20.84 11.21
N LYS A 161 -14.45 -20.49 10.69
CA LYS A 161 -15.64 -21.35 10.75
C LYS A 161 -15.56 -22.61 9.87
N LYS A 162 -14.66 -22.64 8.87
CA LYS A 162 -14.47 -23.78 7.96
C LYS A 162 -13.62 -24.92 8.56
N LYS A 163 -13.05 -24.75 9.76
CA LYS A 163 -12.23 -25.77 10.44
C LYS A 163 -13.03 -26.68 11.39
N SER A 164 -14.36 -26.71 11.28
CA SER A 164 -15.22 -27.63 12.03
C SER A 164 -15.80 -28.71 11.14
#